data_AF-A0A534RPT6-F1
#
_entry.id   AF-A0A534RPT6-F1
#
_cell.length_a   1.000
_cell.length_b   1.000
_cell.length_c   1.000
_cell.angle_alpha   90.00
_cell.angle_beta   90.00
_cell.angle_gamma   90.00
#
_symmetry.space_group_name_H-M   'P 1'
#
loop_
_entity.id
_entity.type
_entity.pdbx_description
1 polymer ?
#
loop_
_entity_poly.entity_id
_entity_poly.type
_entity_poly.pdbx_seq_one_letter_code
_entity_poly.pdbx_strand_id
1 'polypeptide(L)' 'GAELEQWMEIKRAASEAILGLGGTITHHHAVGRDHRPWYDRERPAGFAVALAAAKAALDPRGILNPGVLIDPCPT' A
#
# COMPACT_ATOMS: atom_id res chain seq x y z
N GLY A 1 -19.19 15.97 -11.23
CA GLY A 1 -18.60 16.67 -10.06
C GLY A 1 -18.37 15.78 -8.85
N ALA A 2 -18.77 14.50 -8.85
CA ALA A 2 -18.57 13.55 -7.74
C ALA A 2 -17.73 12.33 -8.17
N GLU A 3 -17.02 12.44 -9.30
CA GLU A 3 -16.36 11.30 -9.96
C GLU A 3 -15.28 10.67 -9.08
N LEU A 4 -14.53 11.48 -8.32
CA LEU A 4 -13.51 10.96 -7.41
C LEU A 4 -14.11 10.19 -6.24
N GLU A 5 -15.19 10.71 -5.65
CA GLU A 5 -15.89 10.08 -4.53
C GLU A 5 -16.54 8.76 -4.98
N GLN A 6 -17.21 8.77 -6.14
CA GLN A 6 -17.77 7.57 -6.76
C GLN A 6 -16.69 6.53 -7.06
N TRP A 7 -15.55 6.95 -7.63
CA TRP A 7 -14.42 6.06 -7.88
C TRP A 7 -13.88 5.45 -6.59
N MET A 8 -13.69 6.25 -5.53
CA MET A 8 -13.22 5.78 -4.23
C MET A 8 -14.19 4.75 -3.62
N GLU A 9 -15.49 5.02 -3.68
CA GLU A 9 -16.51 4.10 -3.17
C GLU A 9 -16.46 2.75 -3.89
N ILE A 10 -16.47 2.77 -5.23
CA ILE A 10 -16.42 1.56 -6.06
C ILE A 10 -15.10 0.82 -5.84
N LYS A 11 -13.96 1.52 -5.85
CA LYS A 11 -12.63 0.94 -5.64
C LYS A 11 -12.54 0.24 -4.29
N ARG A 12 -13.05 0.88 -3.24
CA ARG A 12 -13.06 0.30 -1.89
C ARG A 12 -13.94 -0.94 -1.83
N ALA A 13 -15.17 -0.86 -2.36
CA ALA A 13 -16.11 -1.99 -2.37
C ALA A 13 -15.53 -3.21 -3.11
N ALA A 14 -14.95 -3.01 -4.29
CA ALA A 14 -14.31 -4.07 -5.06
C ALA A 14 -13.11 -4.69 -4.33
N SER A 15 -12.27 -3.85 -3.71
CA SER A 15 -11.05 -4.30 -3.02
C SER A 15 -11.36 -5.08 -1.74
N GLU A 16 -12.37 -4.66 -0.96
CA GLU A 16 -12.85 -5.43 0.19
C GLU A 16 -13.44 -6.78 -0.23
N ALA A 17 -14.17 -6.83 -1.35
CA ALA A 17 -14.72 -8.08 -1.86
C ALA A 17 -13.62 -9.07 -2.27
N ILE A 18 -12.58 -8.59 -2.96
CA ILE A 18 -11.41 -9.41 -3.34
C ILE A 18 -10.77 -10.02 -2.09
N LEU A 19 -10.45 -9.18 -1.10
CA LEU A 19 -9.79 -9.63 0.13
C LEU A 19 -10.68 -10.59 0.95
N GLY A 20 -11.97 -10.29 1.07
CA GLY A 20 -12.94 -11.13 1.79
C GLY A 20 -13.14 -12.51 1.16
N LEU A 21 -12.89 -12.65 -0.14
CA LEU A 21 -12.92 -13.92 -0.87
C LEU A 21 -11.55 -14.61 -0.95
N GLY A 22 -10.52 -14.08 -0.27
CA GLY A 22 -9.18 -14.66 -0.21
C GLY A 22 -8.26 -14.31 -1.37
N GLY A 23 -8.63 -13.33 -2.20
CA GLY A 23 -7.74 -12.77 -3.22
C GLY A 23 -6.75 -11.75 -2.65
N THR A 24 -5.69 -11.44 -3.41
CA THR A 24 -4.74 -10.36 -3.09
C THR A 24 -5.06 -9.11 -3.89
N ILE A 25 -4.77 -7.92 -3.33
CA ILE A 25 -5.17 -6.61 -3.90
C ILE A 25 -4.58 -6.35 -5.29
N THR A 26 -3.47 -6.99 -5.60
CA THR A 26 -2.79 -6.88 -6.88
C THR A 26 -2.15 -8.21 -7.25
N HIS A 27 -2.03 -8.46 -8.55
CA HIS A 27 -1.22 -9.54 -9.11
C HIS A 27 0.10 -9.01 -9.67
N HIS A 28 0.05 -7.98 -10.53
CA HIS A 28 1.24 -7.40 -11.16
C HIS A 28 1.24 -5.87 -11.29
N HIS A 29 0.15 -5.19 -10.93
CA HIS A 29 0.06 -3.71 -11.04
C HIS A 29 0.72 -2.97 -9.87
N ALA A 30 1.46 -3.69 -9.02
CA ALA A 30 2.05 -3.19 -7.79
C ALA A 30 1.00 -2.59 -6.81
N VAL A 31 1.51 -2.02 -5.71
CA VAL A 31 0.69 -1.54 -4.59
C VAL A 31 0.42 -0.04 -4.71
N GLY A 32 1.46 0.79 -4.76
CA GLY A 32 1.30 2.24 -4.76
C GLY A 32 0.60 2.76 -3.50
N ARG A 33 0.05 3.97 -3.54
CA ARG A 33 -0.76 4.52 -2.43
C ARG A 33 -2.16 3.93 -2.42
N ASP A 34 -2.72 3.72 -3.61
CA ASP A 34 -4.10 3.29 -3.78
C ASP A 34 -4.36 1.91 -3.20
N HIS A 35 -3.46 0.94 -3.39
CA HIS A 35 -3.67 -0.42 -2.87
C HIS A 35 -3.09 -0.64 -1.46
N ARG A 36 -2.34 0.33 -0.91
CA ARG A 36 -1.63 0.15 0.36
C ARG A 36 -2.54 -0.28 1.53
N PRO A 37 -3.75 0.27 1.71
CA PRO A 37 -4.62 -0.13 2.82
C PRO A 37 -4.92 -1.64 2.87
N TRP A 38 -5.02 -2.29 1.71
CA TRP A 38 -5.24 -3.73 1.61
C TRP A 38 -3.93 -4.52 1.67
N TYR A 39 -2.87 -4.04 1.01
CA TYR A 39 -1.54 -4.65 1.10
C TYR A 39 -1.02 -4.73 2.55
N ASP A 40 -1.30 -3.71 3.38
CA ASP A 40 -0.91 -3.71 4.80
C ASP A 40 -1.63 -4.82 5.60
N ARG A 41 -2.81 -5.25 5.16
CA ARG A 41 -3.57 -6.38 5.77
C ARG A 41 -3.11 -7.75 5.24
N GLU A 42 -2.62 -7.79 4.00
CA GLU A 42 -2.15 -9.01 3.33
C GLU A 42 -0.72 -9.38 3.72
N ARG A 43 0.15 -8.39 3.93
CA ARG A 43 1.57 -8.64 4.16
C ARG A 43 1.87 -9.12 5.59
N PRO A 44 2.73 -10.13 5.77
CA PRO A 44 3.23 -10.48 7.10
C PRO A 44 4.05 -9.33 7.72
N ALA A 45 3.95 -9.15 9.04
CA ALA A 45 4.66 -8.10 9.77
C ALA A 45 6.19 -8.16 9.57
N GLY A 46 6.78 -9.36 9.55
CA GLY A 46 8.22 -9.53 9.30
C GLY A 46 8.67 -9.02 7.93
N PHE A 47 7.81 -9.15 6.91
CA PHE A 47 8.09 -8.62 5.58
C PHE A 47 8.09 -7.08 5.58
N ALA A 48 7.16 -6.46 6.30
CA ALA A 48 7.12 -5.00 6.45
C ALA A 48 8.41 -4.45 7.08
N VAL A 49 8.91 -5.12 8.14
CA VAL A 49 10.16 -4.75 8.80
C VAL A 49 11.36 -4.91 7.87
N ALA A 50 11.46 -6.04 7.16
CA ALA A 50 12.56 -6.29 6.23
C ALA A 50 12.59 -5.25 5.09
N LEU A 51 11.43 -4.91 4.52
CA LEU A 51 11.32 -3.92 3.47
C LEU A 51 11.69 -2.51 3.97
N ALA A 52 11.25 -2.14 5.18
CA ALA A 52 11.61 -0.86 5.80
C ALA A 52 13.12 -0.76 6.05
N ALA A 53 13.75 -1.82 6.56
CA ALA A 53 15.18 -1.87 6.79
C ALA A 53 15.99 -1.75 5.48
N ALA A 54 15.58 -2.47 4.43
CA ALA A 54 16.19 -2.35 3.12
C ALA A 54 16.06 -0.92 2.56
N LYS A 55 14.88 -0.30 2.72
CA LYS A 55 14.64 1.10 2.32
C LYS A 55 15.55 2.07 3.07
N ALA A 56 15.69 1.91 4.38
CA ALA A 56 16.56 2.77 5.20
C ALA A 56 18.05 2.65 4.80
N ALA A 57 18.50 1.44 4.47
CA ALA A 57 19.87 1.20 4.03
C ALA A 57 20.16 1.80 2.63
N LEU A 58 19.21 1.69 1.70
CA LEU A 58 19.36 2.12 0.31
C LEU A 58 19.03 3.59 0.07
N ASP A 59 18.16 4.17 0.90
CA ASP A 59 17.70 5.56 0.78
C ASP A 59 17.59 6.21 2.17
N PRO A 60 18.73 6.42 2.84
CA PRO A 60 18.77 6.94 4.22
C PRO A 60 18.21 8.36 4.37
N ARG A 61 18.06 9.10 3.26
CA ARG A 61 17.44 10.43 3.23
C ARG A 61 15.98 10.42 2.76
N GLY A 62 15.43 9.25 2.43
CA GLY A 62 14.03 9.09 2.04
C GLY A 62 13.62 9.83 0.75
N ILE A 63 14.54 10.02 -0.19
CA ILE A 63 14.30 10.81 -1.43
C ILE A 63 13.44 10.03 -2.43
N LEU A 64 13.59 8.71 -2.49
CA LEU A 64 12.96 7.88 -3.50
C LEU A 64 11.51 7.56 -3.10
N ASN A 65 10.58 8.42 -3.51
CA ASN A 65 9.13 8.23 -3.38
C ASN A 65 8.63 8.06 -1.93
N PRO A 66 8.77 9.10 -1.07
CA PRO A 66 8.47 9.03 0.35
C PRO A 66 6.98 8.74 0.63
N GLY A 67 6.71 7.89 1.62
CA GLY A 67 5.35 7.64 2.11
C GLY A 67 4.48 6.73 1.25
N VAL A 68 5.02 6.06 0.22
CA VAL A 68 4.22 5.11 -0.56
C VAL A 68 4.00 3.81 0.20
N LEU A 69 5.06 3.07 0.55
CA LEU A 69 4.94 1.82 1.34
C LEU A 69 5.53 1.91 2.74
N ILE A 70 6.45 2.85 2.95
CA ILE A 70 7.12 3.11 4.22
C ILE A 70 6.82 4.56 4.57
N ASP A 71 6.25 4.78 5.75
CA ASP A 71 5.93 6.12 6.22
C ASP A 71 7.23 6.89 6.50
N PRO A 72 7.26 8.20 6.20
CA PRO A 72 8.38 9.02 6.59
C PRO A 72 8.51 9.00 8.12
N CYS A 73 9.75 9.03 8.62
CA CYS A 73 10.00 9.25 10.04
C CYS A 73 9.24 10.52 10.47
N PRO A 74 8.46 10.50 11.56
CA PRO A 74 7.89 11.73 12.10
C PRO A 74 9.03 12.73 12.31
N THR A 75 8.90 13.91 11.72
CA THR A 75 9.79 15.05 11.99
C THR A 75 9.62 15.54 13.42
#